data_AF-A0A6I1KDU0-F1
#
_entry.id   AF-A0A6I1KDU0-F1
#
_cell.length_a   1.000
_cell.length_b   1.000
_cell.length_c   1.000
_cell.angle_alpha   90.00
_cell.angle_beta   90.00
_cell.angle_gamma   90.00
#
_symmetry.space_group_name_H-M   'P 1'
#
loop_
_entity.id
_entity.type
_entity.pdbx_description
1 polymer ?
#
loop_
_entity_poly.entity_id
_entity_poly.type
_entity_poly.pdbx_seq_one_letter_code
_entity_poly.pdbx_strand_id
1 'polypeptide(L)'
;MAVINDLVLVHVENKPGFYARIEDISPDVKPGWWQVKLLVLTFPLQIYSWILDESQIGGAPFTMGGTPVKLEKVVSPAPKAGKTEHSAVRQNEPKCDGEKAGAKVVPLFDRKKGK
;
A
#
# COMPACT_ATOMS: atom_id res chain seq x y z
N MET A 1 10.43 -7.80 8.27
CA MET A 1 10.36 -8.46 6.96
C MET A 1 9.04 -8.09 6.29
N ALA A 2 9.07 -7.75 5.00
CA ALA A 2 7.87 -7.52 4.21
C ALA A 2 7.33 -8.85 3.65
N VAL A 3 6.01 -8.96 3.50
CA VAL A 3 5.30 -10.15 2.98
C VAL A 3 4.40 -9.79 1.79
N ILE A 4 3.78 -10.79 1.17
CA ILE A 4 2.82 -10.59 0.08
C ILE A 4 1.72 -9.60 0.51
N ASN A 5 1.37 -8.69 -0.40
CA ASN A 5 0.46 -7.55 -0.23
C ASN A 5 0.98 -6.38 0.63
N ASP A 6 2.17 -6.46 1.21
CA ASP A 6 2.76 -5.30 1.88
C ASP A 6 3.16 -4.21 0.87
N LEU A 7 3.04 -2.96 1.30
CA LEU A 7 3.64 -1.82 0.62
C LEU A 7 5.08 -1.65 1.07
N VAL A 8 5.95 -1.37 0.10
CA VAL A 8 7.35 -1.06 0.32
C VAL A 8 7.72 0.24 -0.38
N LEU A 9 8.57 1.03 0.27
CA LEU A 9 9.27 2.16 -0.29
C LEU A 9 10.61 1.64 -0.81
N VAL A 10 10.83 1.78 -2.11
CA VAL A 10 12.10 1.46 -2.75
C VAL A 10 12.97 2.71 -2.74
N HIS A 11 14.12 2.62 -2.09
CA HIS A 11 15.15 3.64 -2.14
C HIS A 11 16.07 3.36 -3.32
N VAL A 12 16.39 4.39 -4.10
CA VAL A 12 17.32 4.35 -5.23
C VAL A 12 18.36 5.45 -5.00
N GLU A 13 19.65 5.14 -5.13
CA GLU A 13 20.75 6.07 -4.81
C GLU A 13 20.67 6.65 -3.38
N ASN A 14 20.25 5.82 -2.42
CA ASN A 14 20.04 6.20 -1.01
C ASN A 14 18.98 7.31 -0.81
N LYS A 15 18.08 7.52 -1.79
CA LYS A 15 16.95 8.44 -1.72
C LYS A 15 15.63 7.69 -1.91
N PRO A 16 14.52 8.14 -1.33
CA PRO A 16 13.19 7.61 -1.63
C PRO A 16 12.91 7.67 -3.13
N GLY A 17 12.69 6.52 -3.76
CA GLY A 17 12.45 6.40 -5.20
C GLY A 17 10.96 6.30 -5.51
N PHE A 18 10.35 5.16 -5.18
CA PHE A 18 8.95 4.89 -5.48
C PHE A 18 8.32 3.87 -4.52
N TYR A 19 6.99 3.85 -4.47
CA TYR A 19 6.25 2.82 -3.77
C TYR A 19 5.99 1.62 -4.66
N ALA A 20 6.04 0.43 -4.08
CA ALA A 20 5.61 -0.80 -4.72
C ALA A 20 4.81 -1.67 -3.75
N ARG A 21 3.98 -2.56 -4.30
CA ARG A 21 3.34 -3.65 -3.54
C ARG A 21 3.99 -4.97 -3.91
N ILE A 22 4.23 -5.83 -2.92
CA ILE A 22 4.69 -7.19 -3.17
C ILE A 22 3.50 -8.03 -3.65
N GLU A 23 3.57 -8.52 -4.88
CA GLU A 23 2.53 -9.38 -5.48
C GLU A 23 2.80 -10.87 -5.25
N ASP A 24 4.07 -11.28 -5.21
CA ASP A 24 4.47 -12.68 -5.11
C ASP A 24 5.89 -12.80 -4.56
N ILE A 25 6.14 -13.87 -3.81
CA ILE A 25 7.47 -14.27 -3.32
C ILE A 25 7.59 -15.78 -3.52
N SER A 26 8.46 -16.21 -4.42
CA SER A 26 8.65 -17.62 -4.77
C SER A 26 10.14 -18.01 -4.69
N PRO A 27 10.49 -19.25 -4.33
CA PRO A 27 11.89 -19.66 -4.27
C PRO A 27 12.52 -19.65 -5.67
N ASP A 28 13.72 -19.09 -5.79
CA ASP A 28 14.51 -19.16 -7.03
C ASP A 28 15.27 -20.50 -7.11
N VAL A 29 15.85 -20.81 -8.28
CA VAL A 29 16.68 -22.01 -8.50
C VAL A 29 17.85 -22.08 -7.50
N LYS A 30 18.36 -20.92 -7.05
CA LYS A 30 19.44 -20.84 -6.06
C LYS A 30 18.88 -20.91 -4.63
N PRO A 31 19.38 -21.81 -3.77
CA PRO A 31 18.98 -21.87 -2.36
C PRO A 31 19.20 -20.53 -1.65
N GLY A 32 18.19 -20.08 -0.90
CA GLY A 32 18.22 -18.80 -0.16
C GLY A 32 17.90 -17.56 -0.99
N TRP A 33 17.66 -17.72 -2.31
CA TRP A 33 17.21 -16.66 -3.20
C TRP A 33 15.73 -16.83 -3.54
N TRP A 34 15.10 -15.71 -3.83
CA TRP A 34 13.67 -15.59 -4.03
C TRP A 34 13.38 -14.70 -5.23
N GLN A 35 12.48 -15.15 -6.10
CA GLN A 35 11.90 -14.31 -7.12
C GLN A 35 10.71 -13.54 -6.52
N VAL A 36 10.85 -12.22 -6.45
CA VAL A 36 9.88 -11.30 -5.89
C VAL A 36 9.24 -10.47 -7.00
N LYS A 37 7.92 -10.54 -7.13
CA LYS A 37 7.15 -9.69 -8.06
C LYS A 37 6.66 -8.44 -7.36
N LEU A 38 6.95 -7.28 -7.95
CA LEU A 38 6.66 -5.97 -7.40
C LEU A 38 5.77 -5.19 -8.36
N LEU A 39 4.57 -4.81 -7.91
CA LEU A 39 3.74 -3.84 -8.61
C LEU A 39 4.19 -2.44 -8.22
N VAL A 40 4.82 -1.74 -9.15
CA VAL A 40 5.27 -0.35 -8.99
C VAL A 40 4.08 0.58 -9.11
N LEU A 41 3.87 1.39 -8.07
CA LEU A 41 2.74 2.31 -7.94
C LEU A 41 3.07 3.69 -8.51
N THR A 42 3.54 3.72 -9.77
CA THR A 42 3.79 4.94 -10.55
C THR A 42 2.78 5.05 -11.70
N PHE A 43 2.82 6.17 -12.44
CA PHE A 43 2.09 6.32 -13.70
C PHE A 43 3.07 6.31 -14.88
N PRO A 44 2.96 5.35 -15.82
CA PRO A 44 2.06 4.19 -15.81
C PRO A 44 2.43 3.15 -14.74
N LEU A 45 1.48 2.28 -14.41
CA LEU A 45 1.74 1.13 -13.53
C LEU A 45 2.66 0.15 -14.23
N GLN A 46 3.63 -0.39 -13.49
CA GLN A 46 4.63 -1.31 -14.01
C GLN A 46 4.77 -2.50 -13.06
N ILE A 47 5.06 -3.68 -13.59
CA ILE A 47 5.35 -4.88 -12.80
C ILE A 47 6.81 -5.26 -13.03
N TYR A 48 7.57 -5.39 -11.95
CA TYR A 48 8.96 -5.85 -11.96
C TYR A 48 9.07 -7.22 -11.31
N SER A 49 10.07 -7.99 -11.74
CA SER A 49 10.41 -9.28 -11.17
C SER A 49 11.90 -9.27 -10.84
N TRP A 50 12.24 -9.33 -9.56
CA TRP A 50 13.61 -9.28 -9.06
C TRP A 50 13.97 -10.58 -8.35
N ILE A 51 15.23 -10.98 -8.42
CA ILE A 51 15.77 -12.13 -7.71
C ILE A 51 16.57 -11.58 -6.53
N LEU A 52 16.08 -11.80 -5.31
CA LEU A 52 16.58 -11.22 -4.07
C LEU A 52 16.85 -12.32 -3.04
N ASP A 53 17.85 -12.13 -2.19
CA ASP A 53 18.02 -12.99 -1.02
C ASP A 53 17.15 -12.55 0.17
N GLU A 54 17.07 -13.37 1.22
CA GLU A 54 16.26 -13.09 2.41
C GLU A 54 16.66 -11.78 3.12
N SER A 55 17.96 -11.45 3.14
CA SER A 55 18.45 -10.22 3.77
C SER A 55 18.01 -8.97 2.99
N GLN A 56 18.00 -9.05 1.66
CA GLN A 56 17.58 -7.98 0.76
C GLN A 56 16.08 -7.73 0.84
N ILE A 57 15.26 -8.79 0.92
CA ILE A 57 13.82 -8.69 1.22
C ILE A 57 13.61 -8.07 2.61
N GLY A 58 14.50 -8.37 3.55
CA GLY A 58 14.56 -7.76 4.88
C GLY A 58 14.96 -6.28 4.88
N GLY A 59 15.40 -5.71 3.75
CA GLY A 59 15.81 -4.31 3.61
C GLY A 59 17.32 -4.08 3.66
N ALA A 60 18.14 -5.12 3.48
CA ALA A 60 19.56 -4.93 3.21
C ALA A 60 19.76 -4.17 1.88
N PRO A 61 20.78 -3.29 1.79
CA PRO A 61 21.10 -2.59 0.54
C PRO A 61 21.69 -3.57 -0.49
N PHE A 62 21.34 -3.37 -1.76
CA PHE A 62 21.85 -4.15 -2.89
C PHE A 62 22.05 -3.24 -4.11
N THR A 63 22.51 -3.79 -5.24
CA THR A 63 22.68 -3.03 -6.48
C THR A 63 21.88 -3.65 -7.63
N MET A 64 21.27 -2.79 -8.45
CA MET A 64 20.60 -3.17 -9.69
C MET A 64 21.29 -2.43 -10.83
N GLY A 65 22.04 -3.15 -11.67
CA GLY A 65 22.78 -2.53 -12.79
C GLY A 65 23.81 -1.49 -12.37
N GLY A 66 24.37 -1.61 -11.16
CA GLY A 66 25.31 -0.63 -10.58
C GLY A 66 24.66 0.47 -9.74
N THR A 67 23.34 0.62 -9.77
CA THR A 67 22.62 1.60 -8.94
C THR A 67 22.31 1.01 -7.57
N PRO A 68 22.66 1.68 -6.46
CA PRO A 68 22.29 1.25 -5.10
C PRO A 68 20.78 1.31 -4.87
N VAL A 69 20.20 0.24 -4.33
CA VAL A 69 18.77 0.07 -4.05
C VAL A 69 18.56 -0.52 -2.66
N LYS A 70 17.44 -0.19 -2.01
CA LYS A 70 17.00 -0.79 -0.74
C LYS A 70 15.48 -0.83 -0.63
N LEU A 71 14.94 -1.90 -0.03
CA LEU A 71 13.51 -2.02 0.30
C LEU A 71 13.23 -1.59 1.75
N GLU A 72 12.18 -0.80 1.95
CA GLU A 72 11.69 -0.41 3.28
C GLU A 72 10.18 -0.71 3.36
N LYS A 73 9.74 -1.44 4.38
CA LYS A 73 8.31 -1.70 4.58
C LYS A 73 7.59 -0.42 5.00
N VAL A 74 6.51 -0.08 4.29
CA VAL A 74 5.66 1.07 4.59
C VAL A 74 4.57 0.65 5.57
N VAL A 75 4.37 1.45 6.61
CA VAL A 75 3.28 1.30 7.59
C VAL A 75 2.27 2.41 7.36
N SER A 76 0.98 2.06 7.33
CA SER A 76 -0.09 3.05 7.22
C SER A 76 -0.06 3.99 8.44
N PRO A 77 -0.08 5.32 8.24
CA PRO A 77 -0.19 6.26 9.35
C PRO A 77 -1.45 5.99 10.15
N ALA A 78 -1.33 5.93 11.49
CA ALA A 78 -2.50 5.79 12.34
C ALA A 78 -3.45 6.98 12.13
N PRO A 79 -4.78 6.73 12.01
CA PRO A 79 -5.73 7.82 11.98
C PRO A 79 -5.57 8.63 13.27
N LYS A 80 -5.44 9.96 13.15
CA LYS A 80 -5.53 10.85 14.32
C LYS A 80 -6.87 10.56 14.96
N ALA A 81 -6.87 10.10 16.22
CA ALA A 81 -8.09 9.81 16.96
C ALA A 81 -8.92 11.09 17.16
N GLY A 82 -9.69 11.46 16.16
CA GLY A 82 -10.93 12.17 16.37
C GLY A 82 -11.87 11.18 17.05
N LYS A 83 -12.32 11.52 18.25
CA LYS A 83 -13.30 10.75 19.01
C LYS A 83 -14.49 10.42 18.12
N THR A 84 -14.60 9.17 17.69
CA THR A 84 -15.88 8.61 17.31
C THR A 84 -15.97 7.24 17.96
N GLU A 85 -16.43 7.25 19.20
CA GLU A 85 -17.07 6.09 19.78
C GLU A 85 -18.33 5.81 18.95
N HIS A 86 -18.21 4.99 17.91
CA HIS A 86 -19.37 4.26 17.42
C HIS A 86 -19.54 3.03 18.31
N SER A 87 -20.11 3.28 19.49
CA SER A 87 -20.82 2.26 20.24
C SER A 87 -21.81 1.56 19.32
N ALA A 88 -21.82 0.24 19.39
CA ALA A 88 -22.77 -0.61 18.71
C ALA A 88 -24.20 -0.16 19.03
N VAL A 89 -24.95 0.29 18.01
CA VAL A 89 -26.39 0.50 18.13
C VAL A 89 -27.11 -0.34 17.08
N ARG A 90 -27.93 -1.23 17.62
CA ARG A 90 -28.84 -2.15 16.96
C ARG A 90 -29.83 -1.40 16.07
N GLN A 91 -30.30 -2.11 15.05
CA GLN A 91 -31.39 -1.72 14.17
C GLN A 91 -32.60 -1.16 14.94
N ASN A 92 -33.07 0.01 14.53
CA ASN A 92 -34.48 0.34 14.28
C ASN A 92 -34.60 1.81 13.82
N GLU A 93 -35.11 2.00 12.60
CA GLU A 93 -35.66 3.28 12.12
C GLU A 93 -37.15 3.42 12.52
N PRO A 94 -37.83 4.56 12.33
CA PRO A 94 -37.37 5.95 12.17
C PRO A 94 -38.12 6.95 13.09
N LYS A 95 -37.64 8.20 13.21
CA LYS A 95 -38.50 9.42 13.24
C LYS A 95 -37.70 10.71 13.06
N CYS A 96 -38.27 11.58 12.22
CA CYS A 96 -37.84 12.95 11.91
C CYS A 96 -37.91 13.88 13.13
N ASP A 97 -36.91 14.72 13.33
CA ASP A 97 -36.92 16.18 13.06
C ASP A 97 -35.76 16.87 13.79
N GLY A 98 -35.16 17.89 13.17
CA GLY A 98 -34.27 18.83 13.87
C GLY A 98 -32.91 19.11 13.20
N GLU A 99 -32.97 19.96 12.18
CA GLU A 99 -32.00 20.99 11.78
C GLU A 99 -30.68 21.10 12.58
N LYS A 100 -29.52 20.89 11.91
CA LYS A 100 -28.30 21.72 12.02
C LYS A 100 -27.20 21.36 11.01
N ALA A 101 -26.77 22.40 10.29
CA ALA A 101 -25.47 22.63 9.64
C ALA A 101 -24.91 21.51 8.73
N GLY A 102 -25.16 21.68 7.43
CA GLY A 102 -24.73 20.77 6.37
C GLY A 102 -23.21 20.64 6.24
N ALA A 103 -22.69 19.48 6.62
CA ALA A 103 -21.56 18.90 5.91
C ALA A 103 -22.11 18.34 4.59
N LYS A 104 -21.80 18.97 3.47
CA LYS A 104 -22.22 18.51 2.13
C LYS A 104 -21.43 17.25 1.78
N VAL A 105 -21.91 16.11 2.25
CA VAL A 105 -21.41 14.79 1.86
C VAL A 105 -21.77 14.60 0.39
N VAL A 106 -20.77 14.57 -0.47
CA VAL A 106 -20.97 14.25 -1.89
C VAL A 106 -20.88 12.73 -2.03
N PRO A 107 -21.98 12.02 -2.34
CA PRO A 107 -21.92 10.59 -2.59
C PRO A 107 -21.02 10.32 -3.81
N LEU A 108 -19.98 9.50 -3.61
CA LEU A 108 -19.00 9.14 -4.65
C LEU A 108 -19.63 8.38 -5.82
N PHE A 109 -20.82 7.81 -5.62
CA PHE A 109 -21.46 6.91 -6.57
C PHE A 109 -22.50 7.57 -7.50
N ASP A 110 -22.85 8.84 -7.29
CA ASP A 110 -23.90 9.51 -8.08
C ASP A 110 -23.39 10.25 -9.33
N ARG A 111 -22.15 9.96 -9.78
CA ARG A 111 -21.73 10.36 -11.14
C ARG A 111 -22.37 9.44 -12.18
N LYS A 112 -23.65 9.75 -12.46
CA LYS A 112 -24.49 9.27 -13.55
C LYS A 112 -23.67 8.98 -14.82
N LYS A 113 -23.75 7.73 -15.29
CA LYS A 113 -23.46 7.34 -16.68
C LYS A 113 -24.17 8.32 -17.62
N GLY A 114 -23.40 9.04 -18.44
CA GLY A 114 -23.91 9.89 -19.51
C GLY A 114 -23.16 9.57 -20.80
N LYS A 115 -23.86 8.84 -21.68
CA LYS A 115 -23.69 8.62 -23.13
C LYS A 115 -22.34 8.91 -23.77
#